data_AF-A0AAX1UP05-F1
#
_entry.id   AF-A0AAX1UP05-F1
#
_cell.length_a   1.000
_cell.length_b   1.000
_cell.length_c   1.000
_cell.angle_alpha   90.00
_cell.angle_beta   90.00
_cell.angle_gamma   90.00
#
_symmetry.space_group_name_H-M   'P 1'
#
loop_
_entity.id
_entity.type
_entity.pdbx_description
1 polymer ?
#
loop_
_entity_poly.entity_id
_entity_poly.type
_entity_poly.pdbx_seq_one_letter_code
_entity_poly.pdbx_strand_id
1 'polypeptide(L)'
;MTTHRTKARSKAAKRRLKAAKAGDPFALAPVERREPNGRARREAEDRDPSIETLKTRCLHMGQMPTPENLRDARAPWNGCNAGRAMASVVRDASERAALWDAICAMRRIVTAYDRAIGAPSRHAVCLRLLAPTDAMEADAASPPVDERTDIEKQDDATRDLMRLERWLGYTTGPAAAEAKRVVWDDNPCRAPHALAAALLCVADGMSGVAPQFRRPKA
;
A
#
# COMPACT_ATOMS: atom_id res chain seq x y z
N MET A 1 -23.55 -42.28 4.47
CA MET A 1 -22.88 -42.68 5.73
C MET A 1 -21.60 -43.43 5.39
N THR A 2 -20.42 -42.83 5.55
CA THR A 2 -19.13 -43.46 5.20
C THR A 2 -18.07 -43.15 6.25
N THR A 3 -18.08 -43.91 7.35
CA THR A 3 -17.12 -43.83 8.46
C THR A 3 -16.11 -44.97 8.40
N HIS A 4 -15.16 -44.91 7.43
CA HIS A 4 -14.08 -45.92 7.33
C HIS A 4 -12.65 -45.35 7.40
N ARG A 5 -12.44 -44.08 7.77
CA ARG A 5 -11.11 -43.43 7.69
C ARG A 5 -10.36 -43.18 9.02
N THR A 6 -10.86 -43.71 10.14
CA THR A 6 -10.30 -43.41 11.48
C THR A 6 -9.33 -44.46 12.02
N LYS A 7 -9.44 -45.74 11.64
CA LYS A 7 -8.60 -46.82 12.22
C LYS A 7 -7.14 -46.83 11.71
N ALA A 8 -6.88 -46.35 10.48
CA ALA A 8 -5.53 -46.36 9.91
C ALA A 8 -4.59 -45.28 10.51
N ARG A 9 -5.11 -44.09 10.84
CA ARG A 9 -4.33 -43.01 11.50
C ARG A 9 -3.87 -43.40 12.91
N SER A 10 -4.68 -44.16 13.64
CA SER A 10 -4.41 -44.63 15.01
C SER A 10 -3.20 -45.57 15.10
N LYS A 11 -3.06 -46.54 14.18
CA LYS A 11 -1.90 -47.47 14.15
C LYS A 11 -0.60 -46.76 13.75
N ALA A 12 -0.64 -45.84 12.79
CA ALA A 12 0.53 -45.08 12.36
C ALA A 12 1.03 -44.13 13.46
N ALA A 13 0.13 -43.46 14.18
CA ALA A 13 0.47 -42.61 15.32
C ALA A 13 1.07 -43.42 16.50
N LYS A 14 0.51 -44.59 16.81
CA LYS A 14 1.06 -45.49 17.83
C LYS A 14 2.46 -46.01 17.48
N ARG A 15 2.74 -46.31 16.21
CA ARG A 15 4.09 -46.72 15.77
C ARG A 15 5.12 -45.59 15.91
N ARG A 16 4.75 -44.34 15.59
CA ARG A 16 5.63 -43.16 15.77
C ARG A 16 5.94 -42.87 17.23
N LEU A 17 4.94 -42.98 18.12
CA LEU A 17 5.14 -42.83 19.56
C LEU A 17 6.00 -43.94 20.16
N LYS A 18 5.92 -45.17 19.64
CA LYS A 18 6.75 -46.29 20.11
C LYS A 18 8.22 -46.14 19.65
N ALA A 19 8.45 -45.64 18.43
CA ALA A 19 9.78 -45.30 17.92
C ALA A 19 10.42 -44.09 18.63
N ALA A 20 9.62 -43.18 19.20
CA ALA A 20 10.13 -42.06 19.99
C ALA A 20 10.44 -42.42 21.45
N LYS A 21 9.78 -43.45 22.03
CA LYS A 21 9.96 -43.88 23.43
C LYS A 21 11.04 -44.95 23.61
N ALA A 22 11.24 -45.82 22.63
CA ALA A 22 12.39 -46.70 22.61
C ALA A 22 13.52 -45.93 21.92
N GLY A 23 14.53 -45.48 22.67
CA GLY A 23 15.76 -44.96 22.08
C GLY A 23 16.37 -46.06 21.22
N ASP A 24 16.02 -46.08 19.94
CA ASP A 24 16.45 -47.10 18.98
C ASP A 24 17.94 -46.86 18.70
N PRO A 25 18.84 -47.82 19.00
CA PRO A 25 20.27 -47.69 18.72
C PRO A 25 20.59 -47.63 17.22
N PHE A 26 19.59 -47.88 16.35
CA PHE A 26 19.65 -47.69 14.90
C PHE A 26 18.74 -46.55 14.42
N ALA A 27 18.29 -45.66 15.32
CA ALA A 27 17.57 -44.45 14.92
C ALA A 27 18.44 -43.64 13.96
N LEU A 28 18.07 -43.65 12.67
CA LEU A 28 18.60 -42.70 11.70
C LEU A 28 18.44 -41.30 12.30
N ALA A 29 19.56 -40.58 12.42
CA ALA A 29 19.58 -39.21 12.90
C ALA A 29 18.47 -38.39 12.20
N PRO A 30 17.80 -37.46 12.90
CA PRO A 30 16.73 -36.67 12.32
C PRO A 30 17.18 -36.05 11.00
N VAL A 31 16.66 -36.55 9.87
CA VAL A 31 17.05 -36.03 8.56
C VAL A 31 16.37 -34.68 8.41
N GLU A 32 17.17 -33.61 8.51
CA GLU A 32 16.71 -32.26 8.19
C GLU A 32 16.17 -32.26 6.76
N ARG A 33 14.87 -31.95 6.62
CA ARG A 33 14.22 -31.87 5.31
C ARG A 33 14.83 -30.72 4.51
N ARG A 34 15.68 -31.08 3.55
CA ARG A 34 16.29 -30.17 2.57
C ARG A 34 15.26 -29.65 1.57
N GLU A 35 15.55 -28.50 0.97
CA GLU A 35 14.76 -27.96 -0.15
C GLU A 35 14.90 -28.86 -1.40
N PRO A 36 14.01 -28.76 -2.41
CA PRO A 36 14.09 -29.56 -3.64
C PRO A 36 15.41 -29.45 -4.40
N ASN A 37 16.18 -28.39 -4.13
CA ASN A 37 17.52 -28.11 -4.67
C ASN A 37 18.67 -28.69 -3.81
N GLY A 38 18.38 -29.46 -2.76
CA GLY A 38 19.38 -30.12 -1.91
C GLY A 38 20.02 -29.25 -0.82
N ARG A 39 19.66 -27.97 -0.70
CA ARG A 39 20.18 -27.06 0.34
C ARG A 39 19.49 -27.28 1.69
N ALA A 40 20.18 -26.95 2.78
CA ALA A 40 19.58 -26.86 4.10
C ALA A 40 18.41 -25.86 4.06
N ARG A 41 17.34 -26.15 4.81
CA ARG A 41 16.12 -25.34 4.78
C ARG A 41 16.46 -23.93 5.26
N ARG A 42 16.29 -22.95 4.36
CA ARG A 42 16.46 -21.53 4.67
C ARG A 42 15.48 -21.08 5.74
N GLU A 43 15.94 -20.28 6.69
CA GLU A 43 15.05 -19.58 7.62
C GLU A 43 14.18 -18.57 6.85
N ALA A 44 13.09 -18.09 7.44
CA ALA A 44 12.20 -17.16 6.75
C ALA A 44 12.96 -15.89 6.28
N GLU A 45 13.95 -15.47 7.07
CA GLU A 45 14.81 -14.30 6.81
C GLU A 45 15.73 -14.51 5.60
N ASP A 46 16.22 -15.74 5.37
CA ASP A 46 17.04 -16.10 4.20
C ASP A 46 16.23 -16.18 2.88
N ARG A 47 14.89 -16.20 2.98
CA ARG A 47 13.99 -16.29 1.82
C ARG A 47 13.54 -14.93 1.31
N ASP A 48 13.52 -13.92 2.17
CA ASP A 48 13.12 -12.58 1.81
C ASP A 48 13.99 -11.55 2.57
N PRO A 49 15.00 -10.97 1.90
CA PRO A 49 15.91 -10.02 2.53
C PRO A 49 15.19 -8.74 3.00
N SER A 50 13.95 -8.50 2.58
CA SER A 50 13.15 -7.35 3.05
C SER A 50 12.58 -7.55 4.46
N ILE A 51 12.57 -8.77 5.01
CA ILE A 51 11.90 -9.04 6.30
C ILE A 51 12.46 -8.19 7.44
N GLU A 52 13.78 -8.02 7.52
CA GLU A 52 14.40 -7.21 8.56
C GLU A 52 13.98 -5.73 8.43
N THR A 53 14.00 -5.18 7.22
CA THR A 53 13.54 -3.81 6.95
C THR A 53 12.06 -3.62 7.28
N LEU A 54 11.23 -4.64 7.02
CA LEU A 54 9.80 -4.63 7.36
C LEU A 54 9.58 -4.71 8.87
N LYS A 55 10.36 -5.50 9.60
CA LYS A 55 10.33 -5.52 11.07
C LYS A 55 10.66 -4.15 11.63
N THR A 56 11.73 -3.52 11.15
CA THR A 56 12.11 -2.15 11.56
C THR A 56 11.00 -1.15 11.26
N ARG A 57 10.34 -1.26 10.09
CA ARG A 57 9.19 -0.41 9.75
C ARG A 57 8.01 -0.61 10.69
N CYS A 58 7.65 -1.86 11.03
CA CYS A 58 6.60 -2.15 12.01
C CYS A 58 6.93 -1.50 13.36
N LEU A 59 8.17 -1.63 13.84
CA LEU A 59 8.61 -1.04 15.10
C LEU A 59 8.56 0.49 15.09
N HIS A 60 9.01 1.13 14.01
CA HIS A 60 8.88 2.58 13.83
C HIS A 60 7.42 3.06 13.80
N MET A 61 6.48 2.19 13.40
CA MET A 61 5.04 2.44 13.44
C MET A 61 4.40 2.07 14.79
N GLY A 62 5.20 1.65 15.79
CA GLY A 62 4.70 1.20 17.09
C GLY A 62 3.92 -0.12 17.03
N GLN A 63 4.11 -0.91 15.98
CA GLN A 63 3.45 -2.19 15.76
C GLN A 63 4.39 -3.36 16.03
N MET A 64 3.87 -4.41 16.65
CA MET A 64 4.60 -5.67 16.77
C MET A 64 4.75 -6.31 15.38
N PRO A 65 5.91 -6.90 15.04
CA PRO A 65 6.15 -7.52 13.74
C PRO A 65 5.43 -8.89 13.62
N THR A 66 4.11 -8.86 13.58
CA THR A 66 3.27 -10.02 13.27
C THR A 66 3.23 -10.25 11.76
N PRO A 67 2.91 -11.48 11.27
CA PRO A 67 2.78 -11.73 9.83
C PRO A 67 1.81 -10.79 9.12
N GLU A 68 0.74 -10.38 9.80
CA GLU A 68 -0.25 -9.41 9.31
C GLU A 68 0.34 -8.01 9.17
N ASN A 69 1.02 -7.52 10.20
CA ASN A 69 1.66 -6.20 10.19
C ASN A 69 2.83 -6.14 9.21
N LEU A 70 3.58 -7.23 9.04
CA LEU A 70 4.63 -7.33 8.02
C LEU A 70 4.06 -7.27 6.60
N ARG A 71 2.86 -7.81 6.38
CA ARG A 71 2.14 -7.68 5.11
C ARG A 71 1.67 -6.25 4.88
N ASP A 72 1.08 -5.61 5.88
CA ASP A 72 0.63 -4.21 5.81
C ASP A 72 1.82 -3.25 5.65
N ALA A 73 2.96 -3.53 6.28
CA ALA A 73 4.19 -2.74 6.16
C ALA A 73 4.74 -2.69 4.72
N ARG A 74 4.38 -3.65 3.85
CA ARG A 74 4.70 -3.64 2.42
C ARG A 74 3.83 -2.68 1.61
N ALA A 75 2.70 -2.26 2.15
CA ALA A 75 1.77 -1.44 1.40
C ALA A 75 2.36 -0.07 1.05
N PRO A 76 2.08 0.44 -0.16
CA PRO A 76 2.71 1.66 -0.67
C PRO A 76 2.35 2.90 0.15
N TRP A 77 1.19 2.92 0.81
CA TRP A 77 0.75 4.04 1.65
C TRP A 77 1.64 4.30 2.86
N ASN A 78 2.42 3.32 3.32
CA ASN A 78 3.37 3.54 4.42
C ASN A 78 4.58 4.41 4.02
N GLY A 79 4.78 4.64 2.73
CA GLY A 79 5.87 5.47 2.20
C GLY A 79 5.70 6.97 2.40
N CYS A 80 4.50 7.49 2.67
CA CYS A 80 4.26 8.93 2.77
C CYS A 80 3.41 9.34 3.98
N ASN A 81 3.42 10.64 4.31
CA ASN A 81 2.68 11.19 5.45
C ASN A 81 1.16 11.00 5.30
N ALA A 82 0.63 11.28 4.10
CA ALA A 82 -0.79 11.12 3.78
C ALA A 82 -1.27 9.67 3.96
N GLY A 83 -0.52 8.72 3.40
CA GLY A 83 -0.88 7.31 3.41
C GLY A 83 -0.83 6.71 4.82
N ARG A 84 0.19 7.05 5.63
CA ARG A 84 0.26 6.65 7.04
C ARG A 84 -0.89 7.21 7.86
N ALA A 85 -1.24 8.48 7.68
CA ALA A 85 -2.35 9.12 8.38
C ALA A 85 -3.71 8.53 7.98
N MET A 86 -3.91 8.22 6.70
CA MET A 86 -5.11 7.53 6.23
C MET A 86 -5.21 6.11 6.84
N ALA A 87 -4.11 5.35 6.82
CA ALA A 87 -4.08 3.99 7.37
C ALA A 87 -4.28 3.94 8.90
N SER A 88 -3.97 5.02 9.63
CA SER A 88 -4.16 5.06 11.08
C SER A 88 -5.63 5.15 11.51
N VAL A 89 -6.51 5.70 10.66
CA VAL A 89 -7.93 5.88 10.98
C VAL A 89 -8.87 4.97 10.21
N VAL A 90 -8.47 4.51 9.01
CA VAL A 90 -9.28 3.61 8.19
C VAL A 90 -8.84 2.17 8.45
N ARG A 91 -9.79 1.29 8.79
CA ARG A 91 -9.51 -0.13 9.08
C ARG A 91 -9.88 -1.05 7.92
N ASP A 92 -10.88 -0.66 7.13
CA ASP A 92 -11.33 -1.45 6.00
C ASP A 92 -10.31 -1.41 4.85
N ALA A 93 -9.99 -2.58 4.29
CA ALA A 93 -8.96 -2.70 3.26
C ALA A 93 -9.42 -2.12 1.91
N SER A 94 -10.71 -2.24 1.57
CA SER A 94 -11.26 -1.72 0.32
C SER A 94 -11.34 -0.19 0.36
N GLU A 95 -11.74 0.36 1.51
CA GLU A 95 -11.75 1.80 1.75
C GLU A 95 -10.34 2.38 1.70
N ARG A 96 -9.34 1.73 2.32
CA ARG A 96 -7.93 2.15 2.20
C ARG A 96 -7.44 2.20 0.76
N ALA A 97 -7.78 1.20 -0.05
CA ALA A 97 -7.41 1.18 -1.46
C ALA A 97 -8.01 2.37 -2.22
N ALA A 98 -9.32 2.61 -2.06
CA ALA A 98 -9.99 3.75 -2.69
C ALA A 98 -9.41 5.11 -2.27
N LEU A 99 -9.09 5.28 -0.99
CA LEU A 99 -8.48 6.52 -0.49
C LEU A 99 -7.03 6.67 -0.92
N TRP A 100 -6.30 5.56 -1.09
CA TRP A 100 -4.97 5.58 -1.67
C TRP A 100 -5.00 6.00 -3.15
N ASP A 101 -5.97 5.50 -3.92
CA ASP A 101 -6.19 5.93 -5.30
C ASP A 101 -6.53 7.42 -5.38
N ALA A 102 -7.31 7.93 -4.43
CA ALA A 102 -7.58 9.36 -4.29
C ALA A 102 -6.31 10.18 -4.02
N ILE A 103 -5.44 9.74 -3.10
CA ILE A 103 -4.13 10.37 -2.85
C ILE A 103 -3.29 10.40 -4.13
N CYS A 104 -3.23 9.28 -4.86
CA CYS A 104 -2.48 9.18 -6.10
C CYS A 104 -3.05 10.07 -7.21
N ALA A 105 -4.37 10.15 -7.34
CA ALA A 105 -5.04 11.04 -8.29
C ALA A 105 -4.78 12.52 -7.98
N MET A 106 -4.93 12.93 -6.72
CA MET A 106 -4.61 14.30 -6.28
C MET A 106 -3.19 14.70 -6.65
N ARG A 107 -2.21 13.81 -6.38
CA ARG A 107 -0.80 14.06 -6.69
C ARG A 107 -0.55 14.16 -8.19
N ARG A 108 -1.16 13.29 -9.00
CA ARG A 108 -1.05 13.34 -10.47
C ARG A 108 -1.60 14.65 -11.03
N ILE A 109 -2.79 15.07 -10.58
CA ILE A 109 -3.44 16.31 -11.01
C ILE A 109 -2.58 17.52 -10.66
N VAL A 110 -2.11 17.62 -9.42
CA VAL A 110 -1.27 18.76 -8.98
C VAL A 110 0.07 18.78 -9.71
N THR A 111 0.71 17.61 -9.91
CA THR A 111 1.96 17.52 -10.65
C THR A 111 1.78 17.95 -12.11
N ALA A 112 0.69 17.53 -12.77
CA ALA A 112 0.38 17.93 -14.14
C ALA A 112 0.16 19.44 -14.23
N TYR A 113 -0.57 20.03 -13.27
CA TYR A 113 -0.80 21.46 -13.20
C TYR A 113 0.49 22.25 -12.95
N ASP A 114 1.28 21.86 -11.94
CA ASP A 114 2.56 22.51 -11.63
C ASP A 114 3.49 22.48 -12.85
N ARG A 115 3.57 21.34 -13.56
CA ARG A 115 4.35 21.21 -14.81
C ARG A 115 3.83 22.14 -15.90
N ALA A 116 2.51 22.26 -16.07
CA ALA A 116 1.91 23.11 -17.08
C ALA A 116 2.18 24.61 -16.87
N ILE A 117 2.32 25.05 -15.61
CA ILE A 117 2.65 26.45 -15.27
C ILE A 117 4.16 26.69 -15.08
N GLY A 118 5.00 25.68 -15.30
CA GLY A 118 6.45 25.78 -15.09
C GLY A 118 6.89 25.87 -13.61
N ALA A 119 6.04 25.44 -12.68
CA ALA A 119 6.38 25.40 -11.26
C ALA A 119 7.36 24.25 -10.94
N PRO A 120 8.22 24.41 -9.92
CA PRO A 120 9.13 23.34 -9.49
C PRO A 120 8.35 22.15 -8.91
N SER A 121 8.90 20.95 -9.06
CA SER A 121 8.30 19.73 -8.51
C SER A 121 8.25 19.78 -6.97
N ARG A 122 7.03 19.70 -6.41
CA ARG A 122 6.79 19.73 -4.95
C ARG A 122 7.17 18.43 -4.22
N HIS A 123 7.28 17.31 -4.94
CA HIS A 123 7.23 15.96 -4.36
C HIS A 123 8.46 15.11 -4.72
N ALA A 124 9.65 15.50 -4.24
CA ALA A 124 10.89 14.76 -4.49
C ALA A 124 10.87 13.29 -3.98
N VAL A 125 10.08 12.99 -2.94
CA VAL A 125 10.10 11.67 -2.26
C VAL A 125 9.12 10.67 -2.88
N CYS A 126 7.95 11.10 -3.36
CA CYS A 126 6.92 10.19 -3.88
C CYS A 126 6.94 10.04 -5.41
N LEU A 127 7.44 11.02 -6.17
CA LEU A 127 7.63 10.84 -7.61
C LEU A 127 8.75 9.83 -7.92
N ARG A 128 9.73 9.65 -7.03
CA ARG A 128 10.71 8.55 -7.17
C ARG A 128 10.10 7.14 -7.06
N LEU A 129 8.92 7.01 -6.44
CA LEU A 129 8.21 5.75 -6.30
C LEU A 129 7.18 5.49 -7.42
N LEU A 130 6.80 6.53 -8.17
CA LEU A 130 5.73 6.46 -9.18
C LEU A 130 6.16 6.89 -10.59
N ALA A 131 7.32 7.52 -10.74
CA ALA A 131 7.95 7.76 -12.04
C ALA A 131 8.97 6.65 -12.30
N PRO A 132 8.90 5.95 -13.44
CA PRO A 132 10.07 5.28 -13.97
C PRO A 132 11.18 6.33 -14.05
N THR A 133 12.30 6.12 -13.37
CA THR A 133 13.55 6.82 -13.69
C THR A 133 13.75 6.69 -15.18
N ASP A 134 13.72 7.81 -15.90
CA ASP A 134 13.79 7.90 -17.36
C ASP A 134 14.51 6.70 -17.97
N ALA A 135 13.72 5.75 -18.50
CA ALA A 135 14.28 4.76 -19.38
C ALA A 135 14.72 5.56 -20.62
N MET A 136 16.02 5.68 -20.84
CA MET A 136 16.57 6.36 -22.03
C MET A 136 16.25 5.62 -23.35
N GLU A 137 15.34 4.65 -23.31
CA GLU A 137 14.89 3.83 -24.43
C GLU A 137 13.36 3.81 -24.43
N ALA A 138 12.77 4.32 -25.51
CA ALA A 138 11.35 4.19 -25.77
C ALA A 138 11.05 2.76 -26.26
N ASP A 139 10.48 1.93 -25.41
CA ASP A 139 9.99 0.60 -25.74
C ASP A 139 8.51 0.61 -26.15
N ALA A 140 7.96 -0.54 -26.55
CA ALA A 140 6.55 -0.66 -26.91
C ALA A 140 5.57 -0.45 -25.73
N ALA A 141 6.07 -0.32 -24.50
CA ALA A 141 5.29 0.02 -23.31
C ALA A 141 5.35 1.53 -22.97
N SER A 142 6.12 2.30 -23.73
CA SER A 142 6.23 3.75 -23.57
C SER A 142 4.90 4.42 -23.94
N PRO A 143 4.43 5.39 -23.13
CA PRO A 143 3.19 6.09 -23.42
C PRO A 143 3.29 6.79 -24.78
N PRO A 144 2.19 6.85 -25.55
CA PRO A 144 2.18 7.50 -26.85
C PRO A 144 2.61 8.97 -26.72
N VAL A 145 3.26 9.48 -27.77
CA VAL A 145 3.67 10.88 -27.84
C VAL A 145 2.45 11.76 -27.67
N ASP A 146 2.50 12.68 -26.70
CA ASP A 146 1.41 13.61 -26.42
C ASP A 146 1.43 14.76 -27.43
N GLU A 147 0.65 14.59 -28.50
CA GLU A 147 0.50 15.52 -29.64
C GLU A 147 -0.22 16.82 -29.27
N ARG A 148 -0.79 16.94 -28.07
CA ARG A 148 -1.46 18.17 -27.63
C ARG A 148 -0.50 19.34 -27.55
N THR A 149 -0.99 20.51 -27.92
CA THR A 149 -0.29 21.79 -27.75
C THR A 149 -0.09 22.12 -26.27
N ASP A 150 0.86 23.01 -25.97
CA ASP A 150 1.11 23.44 -24.60
C ASP A 150 -0.11 24.13 -23.97
N ILE A 151 -0.90 24.85 -24.78
CA ILE A 151 -2.15 25.50 -24.36
C ILE A 151 -3.20 24.44 -23.98
N GLU A 152 -3.41 23.42 -24.81
CA GLU A 152 -4.35 22.33 -24.51
C GLU A 152 -3.95 21.58 -23.24
N LYS A 153 -2.64 21.33 -23.05
CA LYS A 153 -2.11 20.71 -21.83
C LYS A 153 -2.39 21.56 -20.60
N GLN A 154 -2.21 22.88 -20.70
CA GLN A 154 -2.49 23.82 -19.62
C GLN A 154 -3.98 23.91 -19.30
N ASP A 155 -4.84 23.97 -20.30
CA ASP A 155 -6.29 24.03 -20.14
C ASP A 155 -6.84 22.76 -19.49
N ASP A 156 -6.37 21.59 -19.93
CA ASP A 156 -6.75 20.30 -19.34
C ASP A 156 -6.28 20.19 -17.89
N ALA A 157 -5.02 20.55 -17.60
CA ALA A 157 -4.48 20.49 -16.24
C ALA A 157 -5.23 21.46 -15.30
N THR A 158 -5.58 22.65 -15.79
CA THR A 158 -6.38 23.64 -15.03
C THR A 158 -7.78 23.10 -14.77
N ARG A 159 -8.42 22.50 -15.78
CA ARG A 159 -9.75 21.88 -15.65
C ARG A 159 -9.75 20.75 -14.62
N ASP A 160 -8.73 19.90 -14.63
CA ASP A 160 -8.59 18.80 -13.67
C ASP A 160 -8.35 19.32 -12.25
N LEU A 161 -7.54 20.38 -12.08
CA LEU A 161 -7.36 21.02 -10.79
C LEU A 161 -8.68 21.61 -10.26
N MET A 162 -9.45 22.29 -11.11
CA MET A 162 -10.76 22.85 -10.73
C MET A 162 -11.77 21.75 -10.39
N ARG A 163 -11.72 20.61 -11.07
CA ARG A 163 -12.53 19.44 -10.74
C ARG A 163 -12.15 18.87 -9.37
N LEU A 164 -10.85 18.77 -9.07
CA LEU A 164 -10.36 18.33 -7.76
C LEU A 164 -10.80 19.30 -6.65
N GLU A 165 -10.65 20.60 -6.87
CA GLU A 165 -11.12 21.65 -5.95
C GLU A 165 -12.62 21.54 -5.68
N ARG A 166 -13.42 21.28 -6.72
CA ARG A 166 -14.86 21.03 -6.58
C ARG A 166 -15.15 19.82 -5.69
N TRP A 167 -14.42 18.71 -5.84
CA TRP A 167 -14.61 17.53 -4.98
C TRP A 167 -14.27 17.84 -3.52
N LEU A 168 -13.18 18.57 -3.27
CA LEU A 168 -12.81 19.03 -1.93
C LEU A 168 -13.82 20.03 -1.34
N GLY A 169 -14.60 20.71 -2.18
CA GLY A 169 -15.70 21.57 -1.75
C GLY A 169 -16.84 20.84 -1.02
N TYR A 170 -16.90 19.50 -1.10
CA TYR A 170 -17.87 18.67 -0.37
C TYR A 170 -17.39 18.25 1.03
N THR A 171 -16.38 18.90 1.58
CA THR A 171 -16.02 18.76 3.00
C THR A 171 -15.86 20.13 3.66
N THR A 172 -15.48 20.15 4.94
CA THR A 172 -15.25 21.40 5.66
C THR A 172 -13.95 22.05 5.17
N GLY A 173 -13.89 23.39 5.18
CA GLY A 173 -12.69 24.15 4.80
C GLY A 173 -11.40 23.66 5.49
N PRO A 174 -11.40 23.39 6.81
CA PRO A 174 -10.25 22.81 7.50
C PRO A 174 -9.85 21.42 6.99
N ALA A 175 -10.80 20.55 6.65
CA ALA A 175 -10.51 19.22 6.12
C ALA A 175 -9.91 19.29 4.71
N ALA A 176 -10.46 20.15 3.84
CA ALA A 176 -9.91 20.42 2.53
C ALA A 176 -8.49 20.99 2.63
N ALA A 177 -8.28 21.99 3.49
CA ALA A 177 -6.96 22.59 3.71
C ALA A 177 -5.93 21.57 4.22
N GLU A 178 -6.33 20.69 5.13
CA GLU A 178 -5.48 19.61 5.63
C GLU A 178 -5.12 18.62 4.52
N ALA A 179 -6.08 18.24 3.68
CA ALA A 179 -5.81 17.36 2.53
C ALA A 179 -4.81 17.98 1.56
N LYS A 180 -4.96 19.27 1.23
CA LYS A 180 -4.00 20.00 0.39
C LYS A 180 -2.61 19.99 1.00
N ARG A 181 -2.49 20.42 2.26
CA ARG A 181 -1.21 20.52 2.98
C ARG A 181 -0.48 19.19 3.09
N VAL A 182 -1.20 18.09 3.30
CA VAL A 182 -0.63 16.75 3.52
C VAL A 182 -0.41 16.00 2.21
N VAL A 183 -1.31 16.13 1.23
CA VAL A 183 -1.24 15.37 -0.03
C VAL A 183 -0.41 16.09 -1.09
N TRP A 184 -0.51 17.43 -1.18
CA TRP A 184 0.16 18.24 -2.21
C TRP A 184 1.55 18.71 -1.79
N ASP A 185 1.76 18.93 -0.49
CA ASP A 185 3.02 19.44 0.05
C ASP A 185 3.74 18.41 0.97
N ASP A 186 3.18 17.20 1.13
CA ASP A 186 3.72 16.10 1.96
C ASP A 186 4.01 16.48 3.41
N ASN A 187 3.33 17.49 3.96
CA ASN A 187 3.53 17.88 5.34
C ASN A 187 2.99 16.82 6.32
N PRO A 188 3.49 16.77 7.57
CA PRO A 188 2.96 15.88 8.61
C PRO A 188 1.48 16.11 8.85
N CYS A 189 0.66 15.05 8.89
CA CYS A 189 -0.78 15.16 9.14
C CYS A 189 -1.08 15.48 10.61
N ARG A 190 -1.92 16.48 10.83
CA ARG A 190 -2.40 16.95 12.14
C ARG A 190 -3.78 16.40 12.47
N ALA A 191 -4.62 16.19 11.46
CA ALA A 191 -6.00 15.75 11.64
C ALA A 191 -6.36 14.57 10.70
N PRO A 192 -5.98 13.33 11.05
CA PRO A 192 -6.19 12.15 10.20
C PRO A 192 -7.65 11.89 9.81
N HIS A 193 -8.61 12.13 10.70
CA HIS A 193 -10.04 12.01 10.39
C HIS A 193 -10.54 13.06 9.39
N ALA A 194 -9.98 14.28 9.44
CA ALA A 194 -10.30 15.33 8.49
C ALA A 194 -9.73 15.01 7.10
N LEU A 195 -8.49 14.50 7.06
CA LEU A 195 -7.89 13.97 5.83
C LEU A 195 -8.75 12.86 5.22
N ALA A 196 -9.16 11.85 6.00
CA ALA A 196 -9.98 10.75 5.50
C ALA A 196 -11.33 11.24 4.94
N ALA A 197 -11.99 12.19 5.60
CA ALA A 197 -13.25 12.78 5.11
C ALA A 197 -13.07 13.49 3.76
N ALA A 198 -12.00 14.26 3.60
CA ALA A 198 -11.67 14.93 2.35
C ALA A 198 -11.35 13.93 1.22
N LEU A 199 -10.56 12.90 1.52
CA LEU A 199 -10.21 11.86 0.56
C LEU A 199 -11.42 11.05 0.09
N LEU A 200 -12.42 10.82 0.96
CA LEU A 200 -13.67 10.18 0.58
C LEU A 200 -14.44 11.01 -0.45
N CYS A 201 -14.49 12.34 -0.31
CA CYS A 201 -15.12 13.20 -1.31
C CYS A 201 -14.41 13.13 -2.67
N VAL A 202 -13.08 13.00 -2.68
CA VAL A 202 -12.29 12.81 -3.91
C VAL A 202 -12.56 11.42 -4.51
N ALA A 203 -12.60 10.37 -3.70
CA ALA A 203 -12.90 9.01 -4.14
C ALA A 203 -14.31 8.89 -4.76
N ASP A 204 -15.32 9.53 -4.15
CA ASP A 204 -16.67 9.62 -4.70
C ASP A 204 -16.64 10.30 -6.09
N GLY A 205 -15.94 11.43 -6.18
CA GLY A 205 -15.78 12.20 -7.42
C GLY A 205 -15.08 11.44 -8.54
N MET A 206 -14.04 10.67 -8.22
CA MET A 206 -13.34 9.78 -9.16
C MET A 206 -14.23 8.64 -9.66
N SER A 207 -15.10 8.12 -8.79
CA SER A 207 -16.03 7.03 -9.12
C SER A 207 -17.24 7.49 -9.93
N GLY A 208 -17.36 8.79 -10.23
CA GLY A 208 -18.52 9.38 -10.90
C GLY A 208 -19.78 9.46 -10.02
N VAL A 209 -19.66 9.18 -8.73
CA VAL A 209 -20.75 9.31 -7.76
C VAL A 209 -20.90 10.78 -7.39
N ALA A 210 -22.14 11.26 -7.25
CA ALA A 210 -22.40 12.60 -6.76
C ALA A 210 -21.77 12.76 -5.36
N PRO A 211 -20.80 13.68 -5.15
CA PRO A 211 -20.12 13.79 -3.88
C PRO A 211 -21.10 14.20 -2.80
N GLN A 212 -21.08 13.51 -1.66
CA GLN A 212 -21.88 13.88 -0.50
C GLN A 212 -21.08 14.79 0.42
N PHE A 213 -21.76 15.75 1.06
CA PHE A 213 -21.08 16.61 2.03
C PHE A 213 -20.65 15.80 3.26
N ARG A 214 -19.35 15.74 3.55
CA ARG A 214 -18.78 14.94 4.65
C ARG A 214 -18.19 15.83 5.74
N ARG A 215 -18.67 15.65 6.98
CA ARG A 215 -18.06 16.23 8.18
C ARG A 215 -17.03 15.25 8.74
N PRO A 216 -15.84 15.73 9.16
CA PRO A 216 -14.88 14.90 9.89
C PRO A 216 -15.53 14.29 11.13
N LYS A 217 -15.22 13.02 11.40
CA LYS A 217 -15.53 12.43 12.71
C LYS A 217 -14.66 13.15 13.75
N ALA A 218 -15.28 13.50 14.88
CA ALA A 218 -14.59 14.10 16.02
C ALA A 218 -13.54 13.15 16.60
#